data_AF-A0AAN1UBY7-F1
#
_entry.id   AF-A0AAN1UBY7-F1
#
_cell.length_a   1.000
_cell.length_b   1.000
_cell.length_c   1.000
_cell.angle_alpha   90.00
_cell.angle_beta   90.00
_cell.angle_gamma   90.00
#
_symmetry.space_group_name_H-M   'P 1'
#
loop_
_entity.id
_entity.type
_entity.pdbx_description
1 polymer ?
#
loop_
_entity_poly.entity_id
_entity_poly.type
_entity_poly.pdbx_seq_one_letter_code
_entity_poly.pdbx_strand_id
1 'polypeptide(L)'
;MAQGIISDNWSLQDISSLFVDGMENASADEIAITNGEHSYKAVSYPSIQTEALFDFLTDLVLRDEILVEAKFEHAWVKTSSPILAAKNLGVVRSYPFLEEPHKLVEPRNRIIEHMSSTESLKLAHKENVLSWQETKRPQHPLLSATMWGGAGMCARSFVYEKSYTPHPLRKRFFVNSGFMLPAGDALHQLTSFLNDEQMKVSKKVYGTDSLYSLFVNMPAIPIRVIQESSSPSQLIGVALQMRQDFEKLREWLKLFQNALSEDNLKEVANYRKQLDSVSEYVNSKIGLGSANKPVSMEAGVGIFKMVTQANPVNTLKNQFGVRATLNSLIFGSNGKQEIKKFINMFEQRGTAVGYDIEQHFTKNA
;
A
#
# COMPACT_ATOMS: atom_id res chain seq x y z
N MET A 1 -14.99 15.80 3.38
CA MET A 1 -13.97 16.01 2.32
C MET A 1 -13.91 14.79 1.39
N ALA A 2 -13.33 14.90 0.19
CA ALA A 2 -13.03 13.74 -0.66
C ALA A 2 -11.86 12.96 -0.05
N GLN A 3 -11.94 11.62 -0.04
CA GLN A 3 -10.86 10.75 0.43
C GLN A 3 -9.75 10.68 -0.64
N GLY A 4 -9.06 11.79 -0.83
CA GLY A 4 -7.98 11.94 -1.79
C GLY A 4 -6.62 11.57 -1.23
N ILE A 5 -5.73 11.15 -2.10
CA ILE A 5 -4.33 10.81 -1.76
C ILE A 5 -3.37 11.57 -2.67
N ILE A 6 -2.22 11.96 -2.15
CA ILE A 6 -1.09 12.40 -2.98
C ILE A 6 -0.22 11.17 -3.27
N SER A 7 0.14 10.98 -4.53
CA SER A 7 1.04 9.90 -4.96
C SER A 7 2.24 10.45 -5.71
N ASP A 8 3.30 9.66 -5.76
CA ASP A 8 4.53 9.98 -6.46
C ASP A 8 4.38 9.81 -7.98
N ASN A 9 4.81 10.82 -8.74
CA ASN A 9 5.04 10.65 -10.18
C ASN A 9 6.08 9.54 -10.45
N TRP A 10 7.01 9.31 -9.53
CA TRP A 10 7.98 8.21 -9.61
C TRP A 10 7.29 6.84 -9.60
N SER A 11 6.33 6.60 -8.70
CA SER A 11 5.55 5.36 -8.70
C SER A 11 4.81 5.17 -10.02
N LEU A 12 4.15 6.22 -10.53
CA LEU A 12 3.42 6.12 -11.80
C LEU A 12 4.37 5.92 -12.99
N GLN A 13 5.58 6.49 -12.96
CA GLN A 13 6.61 6.26 -13.98
C GLN A 13 7.04 4.80 -13.99
N ASP A 14 7.33 4.22 -12.82
CA ASP A 14 7.73 2.83 -12.68
C ASP A 14 6.62 1.86 -13.11
N ILE A 15 5.36 2.16 -12.75
CA ILE A 15 4.19 1.37 -13.18
C ILE A 15 3.96 1.49 -14.69
N SER A 16 4.07 2.70 -15.26
CA SER A 16 3.93 2.89 -16.71
C SER A 16 5.02 2.16 -17.49
N SER A 17 6.27 2.17 -17.00
CA SER A 17 7.33 1.36 -17.60
C SER A 17 7.06 -0.14 -17.45
N LEU A 18 6.59 -0.60 -16.29
CA LEU A 18 6.19 -2.01 -16.12
C LEU A 18 5.14 -2.46 -17.15
N PHE A 19 4.15 -1.63 -17.44
CA PHE A 19 3.11 -1.97 -18.43
C PHE A 19 3.57 -1.91 -19.88
N VAL A 20 4.50 -1.02 -20.22
CA VAL A 20 4.94 -0.79 -21.60
C VAL A 20 6.14 -1.67 -21.96
N ASP A 21 7.10 -1.77 -21.04
CA ASP A 21 8.41 -2.36 -21.26
C ASP A 21 8.52 -3.76 -20.61
N GLY A 22 7.61 -4.12 -19.69
CA GLY A 22 7.62 -5.39 -18.96
C GLY A 22 8.50 -5.37 -17.70
N MET A 23 8.80 -6.55 -17.17
CA MET A 23 9.70 -6.70 -16.01
C MET A 23 11.12 -6.94 -16.47
N GLU A 24 12.03 -6.02 -16.15
CA GLU A 24 13.46 -6.16 -16.44
C GLU A 24 14.22 -6.76 -15.25
N ASN A 25 15.18 -7.65 -15.51
CA ASN A 25 16.07 -8.18 -14.47
C ASN A 25 17.12 -7.13 -14.06
N ALA A 26 16.67 -6.12 -13.32
CA ALA A 26 17.48 -5.01 -12.85
C ALA A 26 17.43 -4.92 -11.31
N SER A 27 18.46 -4.31 -10.74
CA SER A 27 18.50 -3.92 -9.33
C SER A 27 18.22 -2.44 -9.17
N ALA A 28 17.48 -2.09 -8.13
CA ALA A 28 17.47 -0.74 -7.56
C ALA A 28 18.30 -0.72 -6.28
N ASP A 29 18.54 0.46 -5.72
CA ASP A 29 19.20 0.61 -4.43
C ASP A 29 18.23 1.20 -3.40
N GLU A 30 18.13 0.57 -2.24
CA GLU A 30 17.47 1.13 -1.06
C GLU A 30 18.50 1.79 -0.14
N ILE A 31 18.08 2.85 0.55
CA ILE A 31 18.91 3.54 1.54
C ILE A 31 18.71 2.84 2.88
N ALA A 32 19.76 2.17 3.36
CA ALA A 32 19.80 1.54 4.66
C ALA A 32 20.55 2.43 5.65
N ILE A 33 20.15 2.38 6.93
CA ILE A 33 20.84 3.07 8.01
C ILE A 33 21.32 2.01 8.99
N THR A 34 22.63 1.96 9.24
CA THR A 34 23.25 0.97 10.14
C THR A 34 24.35 1.66 10.93
N ASN A 35 24.35 1.48 12.25
CA ASN A 35 25.35 2.08 13.15
C ASN A 35 25.52 3.61 12.99
N GLY A 36 24.45 4.32 12.65
CA GLY A 36 24.50 5.78 12.46
C GLY A 36 25.06 6.24 11.12
N GLU A 37 25.34 5.35 10.18
CA GLU A 37 25.74 5.69 8.81
C GLU A 37 24.71 5.20 7.80
N HIS A 38 24.59 5.92 6.67
CA HIS A 38 23.75 5.47 5.57
C HIS A 38 24.58 4.69 4.54
N SER A 39 23.97 3.68 3.95
CA SER A 39 24.55 2.89 2.86
C SER A 39 23.48 2.56 1.83
N TYR A 40 23.94 2.10 0.66
CA TYR A 40 23.06 1.66 -0.42
C TYR A 40 23.08 0.13 -0.48
N LYS A 41 21.88 -0.46 -0.49
CA LYS A 41 21.71 -1.90 -0.57
C LYS A 41 20.89 -2.24 -1.80
N ALA A 42 21.41 -3.15 -2.61
CA ALA A 42 20.72 -3.61 -3.80
C ALA A 42 19.41 -4.34 -3.42
N VAL A 43 18.35 -4.02 -4.17
CA VAL A 43 17.03 -4.65 -4.10
C VAL A 43 16.56 -4.97 -5.51
N SER A 44 15.69 -5.97 -5.67
CA SER A 44 15.11 -6.29 -6.97
C SER A 44 14.20 -5.15 -7.44
N TYR A 45 14.50 -4.56 -8.61
CA TYR A 45 13.68 -3.49 -9.18
C TYR A 45 12.26 -3.97 -9.56
N PRO A 46 12.06 -5.15 -10.16
CA PRO A 46 10.73 -5.71 -10.37
C PRO A 46 9.89 -5.83 -9.10
N SER A 47 10.51 -6.15 -7.96
CA SER A 47 9.81 -6.17 -6.68
C SER A 47 9.33 -4.78 -6.27
N ILE A 48 10.15 -3.74 -6.47
CA ILE A 48 9.76 -2.34 -6.22
C ILE A 48 8.63 -1.89 -7.16
N GLN A 49 8.71 -2.21 -8.45
CA GLN A 49 7.63 -1.90 -9.41
C GLN A 49 6.33 -2.62 -9.04
N THR A 50 6.42 -3.87 -8.56
CA THR A 50 5.26 -4.65 -8.11
C THR A 50 4.64 -4.06 -6.86
N GLU A 51 5.45 -3.65 -5.87
CA GLU A 51 4.96 -2.92 -4.68
C GLU A 51 4.24 -1.63 -5.08
N ALA A 52 4.83 -0.84 -5.97
CA ALA A 52 4.24 0.41 -6.45
C ALA A 52 2.90 0.16 -7.15
N LEU A 53 2.81 -0.88 -8.00
CA LEU A 53 1.57 -1.26 -8.66
C LEU A 53 0.52 -1.73 -7.65
N PHE A 54 0.87 -2.51 -6.64
CA PHE A 54 -0.09 -3.00 -5.64
C PHE A 54 -0.62 -1.89 -4.74
N ASP A 55 0.24 -0.97 -4.31
CA ASP A 55 -0.19 0.22 -3.58
C ASP A 55 -1.10 1.08 -4.48
N PHE A 56 -0.75 1.26 -5.76
CA PHE A 56 -1.57 2.00 -6.73
C PHE A 56 -2.93 1.35 -7.01
N LEU A 57 -3.01 0.02 -7.19
CA LEU A 57 -4.27 -0.70 -7.38
C LEU A 57 -5.18 -0.57 -6.16
N THR A 58 -4.59 -0.61 -4.95
CA THR A 58 -5.34 -0.40 -3.70
C THR A 58 -5.94 0.99 -3.65
N ASP A 59 -5.13 2.03 -3.91
CA ASP A 59 -5.61 3.41 -3.96
C ASP A 59 -6.64 3.62 -5.08
N LEU A 60 -6.43 3.00 -6.25
CA LEU A 60 -7.31 3.13 -7.40
C LEU A 60 -8.69 2.55 -7.15
N VAL A 61 -8.81 1.47 -6.36
CA VAL A 61 -10.10 0.89 -6.00
C VAL A 61 -10.77 1.66 -4.86
N LEU A 62 -9.99 2.13 -3.87
CA LEU A 62 -10.53 2.59 -2.57
C LEU A 62 -10.47 4.10 -2.31
N ARG A 63 -9.75 4.89 -3.11
CA ARG A 63 -9.70 6.37 -2.97
C ARG A 63 -10.68 7.06 -3.88
N ASP A 64 -11.14 8.24 -3.48
CA ASP A 64 -11.96 9.07 -4.37
C ASP A 64 -11.13 9.67 -5.51
N GLU A 65 -9.91 10.11 -5.19
CA GLU A 65 -8.98 10.75 -6.11
C GLU A 65 -7.52 10.44 -5.75
N ILE A 66 -6.65 10.37 -6.76
CA ILE A 66 -5.19 10.25 -6.65
C ILE A 66 -4.59 11.47 -7.32
N LEU A 67 -3.94 12.33 -6.54
CA LEU A 67 -3.31 13.56 -7.01
C LEU A 67 -1.82 13.35 -7.22
N VAL A 68 -1.32 13.77 -8.38
CA VAL A 68 0.11 13.71 -8.73
C VAL A 68 0.58 15.07 -9.26
N GLU A 69 1.88 15.36 -9.14
CA GLU A 69 2.42 16.67 -9.53
C GLU A 69 2.31 16.88 -11.05
N ALA A 70 1.59 17.94 -11.45
CA ALA A 70 1.33 18.26 -12.85
C ALA A 70 2.62 18.53 -13.64
N LYS A 71 3.63 19.16 -13.01
CA LYS A 71 4.91 19.44 -13.67
C LYS A 71 5.63 18.17 -14.19
N PHE A 72 5.41 17.03 -13.55
CA PHE A 72 6.05 15.75 -13.89
C PHE A 72 5.09 14.76 -14.55
N GLU A 73 3.96 15.24 -15.09
CA GLU A 73 2.98 14.40 -15.77
C GLU A 73 3.57 13.62 -16.95
N HIS A 74 4.46 14.27 -17.71
CA HIS A 74 5.14 13.68 -18.87
C HIS A 74 5.93 12.41 -18.54
N ALA A 75 6.32 12.20 -17.28
CA ALA A 75 7.11 11.04 -16.87
C ALA A 75 6.32 9.73 -16.90
N TRP A 76 4.99 9.78 -16.80
CA TRP A 76 4.13 8.59 -16.68
C TRP A 76 2.99 8.53 -17.69
N VAL A 77 2.67 9.63 -18.37
CA VAL A 77 1.71 9.64 -19.49
C VAL A 77 2.38 9.10 -20.75
N LYS A 78 2.49 7.77 -20.84
CA LYS A 78 2.91 7.04 -22.05
C LYS A 78 1.67 6.61 -22.86
N THR A 79 1.68 6.80 -24.18
CA THR A 79 0.52 6.65 -25.10
C THR A 79 -0.19 5.27 -25.04
N SER A 80 0.46 4.24 -24.49
CA SER A 80 -0.06 2.87 -24.36
C SER A 80 -0.26 2.40 -22.91
N SER A 81 0.04 3.23 -21.90
CA SER A 81 -0.07 2.81 -20.51
C SER A 81 -1.54 2.70 -20.08
N PRO A 82 -1.98 1.58 -19.49
CA PRO A 82 -3.33 1.43 -18.93
C PRO A 82 -3.70 2.52 -17.90
N ILE A 83 -2.71 3.17 -17.27
CA ILE A 83 -2.92 4.29 -16.33
C ILE A 83 -3.72 5.44 -16.97
N LEU A 84 -3.64 5.62 -18.30
CA LEU A 84 -4.41 6.65 -19.00
C LEU A 84 -5.93 6.49 -18.82
N ALA A 85 -6.43 5.26 -18.67
CA ALA A 85 -7.85 5.02 -18.39
C ALA A 85 -8.27 5.66 -17.04
N ALA A 86 -7.45 5.50 -16.01
CA ALA A 86 -7.70 6.10 -14.70
C ALA A 86 -7.61 7.63 -14.72
N LYS A 87 -6.71 8.19 -15.55
CA LYS A 87 -6.60 9.62 -15.79
C LYS A 87 -7.83 10.18 -16.51
N ASN A 88 -8.26 9.52 -17.59
CA ASN A 88 -9.40 9.95 -18.41
C ASN A 88 -10.72 9.94 -17.63
N LEU A 89 -10.88 9.03 -16.67
CA LEU A 89 -12.01 9.00 -15.75
C LEU A 89 -11.92 10.02 -14.60
N GLY A 90 -10.82 10.78 -14.51
CA GLY A 90 -10.59 11.78 -13.47
C GLY A 90 -10.28 11.19 -12.09
N VAL A 91 -9.99 9.89 -11.98
CA VAL A 91 -9.58 9.25 -10.72
C VAL A 91 -8.13 9.62 -10.40
N VAL A 92 -7.24 9.57 -11.40
CA VAL A 92 -5.87 10.09 -11.30
C VAL A 92 -5.83 11.49 -11.91
N ARG A 93 -5.41 12.48 -11.12
CA ARG A 93 -5.43 13.89 -11.54
C ARG A 93 -4.07 14.53 -11.35
N SER A 94 -3.63 15.22 -12.39
CA SER A 94 -2.51 16.15 -12.31
C SER A 94 -2.94 17.37 -11.51
N TYR A 95 -2.20 17.70 -10.46
CA TYR A 95 -2.46 18.86 -9.61
C TYR A 95 -1.20 19.75 -9.54
N PRO A 96 -1.32 21.07 -9.71
CA PRO A 96 -0.17 21.96 -9.81
C PRO A 96 0.35 22.40 -8.43
N PHE A 97 0.82 21.46 -7.61
CA PHE A 97 1.26 21.77 -6.24
C PHE A 97 2.41 22.80 -6.18
N LEU A 98 3.16 22.95 -7.28
CA LEU A 98 4.30 23.86 -7.42
C LEU A 98 3.95 25.25 -7.97
N GLU A 99 2.67 25.62 -8.09
CA GLU A 99 2.27 27.00 -8.37
C GLU A 99 2.57 27.94 -7.19
N GLU A 100 2.45 27.45 -5.95
CA GLU A 100 2.76 28.19 -4.73
C GLU A 100 3.91 27.51 -3.95
N PRO A 101 5.13 27.41 -4.52
CA PRO A 101 6.21 26.60 -3.96
C PRO A 101 6.71 27.13 -2.60
N HIS A 102 6.48 28.41 -2.31
CA HIS A 102 6.84 29.05 -1.04
C HIS A 102 6.13 28.41 0.15
N LYS A 103 4.87 27.96 -0.01
CA LYS A 103 4.10 27.28 1.06
C LYS A 103 4.74 25.95 1.49
N LEU A 104 5.52 25.33 0.60
CA LEU A 104 6.13 24.04 0.83
C LEU A 104 7.51 24.14 1.50
N VAL A 105 8.17 25.31 1.48
CA VAL A 105 9.57 25.46 1.88
C VAL A 105 9.77 25.13 3.36
N GLU A 106 9.03 25.79 4.25
CA GLU A 106 9.17 25.62 5.69
C GLU A 106 8.77 24.20 6.14
N PRO A 107 7.60 23.65 5.75
CA PRO A 107 7.25 22.26 6.09
C PRO A 107 8.29 21.26 5.59
N ARG A 108 8.77 21.41 4.34
CA ARG A 108 9.80 20.53 3.77
C ARG A 108 11.10 20.59 4.57
N ASN A 109 11.56 21.77 4.95
CA ASN A 109 12.81 21.92 5.69
C ASN A 109 12.71 21.27 7.08
N ARG A 110 11.59 21.47 7.79
CA ARG A 110 11.34 20.79 9.07
C ARG A 110 11.29 19.28 8.93
N ILE A 111 10.67 18.77 7.85
CA ILE A 111 10.64 17.34 7.56
C ILE A 111 12.05 16.80 7.26
N ILE A 112 12.87 17.53 6.50
CA ILE A 112 14.26 17.17 6.22
C ILE A 112 15.06 17.05 7.52
N GLU A 113 14.91 18.00 8.45
CA GLU A 113 15.59 17.94 9.76
C GLU A 113 15.26 16.65 10.52
N HIS A 114 14.00 16.20 10.46
CA HIS A 114 13.58 14.93 11.06
C HIS A 114 14.06 13.69 10.29
N MET A 115 14.11 13.74 8.96
CA MET A 115 14.61 12.62 8.12
C MET A 115 16.14 12.48 8.18
N SER A 116 16.87 13.56 8.44
CA SER A 116 18.32 13.59 8.63
C SER A 116 18.74 13.10 10.02
N SER A 117 18.34 11.88 10.37
CA SER A 117 18.57 11.30 11.70
C SER A 117 20.05 11.01 12.01
N THR A 118 20.93 11.03 11.01
CA THR A 118 22.37 10.76 11.16
C THR A 118 23.23 11.86 10.56
N GLU A 119 24.46 12.04 11.08
CA GLU A 119 25.43 12.99 10.53
C GLU A 119 25.78 12.67 9.06
N SER A 120 25.85 11.37 8.74
CA SER A 120 26.09 10.88 7.39
C SER A 120 25.01 11.37 6.40
N LEU A 121 23.72 11.32 6.79
CA LEU A 121 22.62 11.84 5.98
C LEU A 121 22.63 13.37 5.89
N LYS A 122 22.96 14.07 6.98
CA LYS A 122 23.06 15.54 7.00
C LYS A 122 24.13 16.03 6.01
N LEU A 123 25.30 15.40 6.03
CA LEU A 123 26.41 15.77 5.14
C LEU A 123 26.02 15.53 3.68
N ALA A 124 25.53 14.34 3.34
CA ALA A 124 25.16 14.01 1.96
C ALA A 124 23.97 14.86 1.46
N HIS A 125 23.02 15.23 2.32
CA HIS A 125 21.98 16.19 1.98
C HIS A 125 22.52 17.59 1.72
N LYS A 126 23.48 18.07 2.54
CA LYS A 126 24.14 19.36 2.32
C LYS A 126 24.90 19.39 0.99
N GLU A 127 25.61 18.33 0.65
CA GLU A 127 26.29 18.17 -0.64
C GLU A 127 25.30 18.22 -1.81
N ASN A 128 24.14 17.57 -1.67
CA ASN A 128 23.06 17.67 -2.64
C ASN A 128 22.54 19.09 -2.83
N VAL A 129 22.34 19.84 -1.74
CA VAL A 129 21.85 21.22 -1.80
C VAL A 129 22.87 22.13 -2.49
N LEU A 130 24.15 22.03 -2.10
CA LEU A 130 25.23 22.82 -2.70
C LEU A 130 25.39 22.52 -4.20
N SER A 131 25.50 21.24 -4.56
CA SER A 131 25.63 20.83 -5.97
C SER A 131 24.42 21.25 -6.81
N TRP A 132 23.20 21.20 -6.25
CA TRP A 132 22.00 21.67 -6.95
C TRP A 132 22.01 23.19 -7.18
N GLN A 133 22.49 23.98 -6.21
CA GLN A 133 22.59 25.43 -6.37
C GLN A 133 23.49 25.80 -7.55
N GLU A 134 24.65 25.13 -7.66
CA GLU A 134 25.66 25.37 -8.69
C GLU A 134 25.30 24.78 -10.05
N THR A 135 24.90 23.50 -10.10
CA THR A 135 24.82 22.72 -11.35
C THR A 135 23.41 22.31 -11.76
N LYS A 136 22.41 22.55 -10.89
CA LYS A 136 21.04 22.00 -11.03
C LYS A 136 21.02 20.47 -11.12
N ARG A 137 22.01 19.81 -10.54
CA ARG A 137 22.07 18.34 -10.39
C ARG A 137 22.47 18.01 -8.96
N PRO A 138 21.86 17.00 -8.32
CA PRO A 138 22.28 16.54 -7.00
C PRO A 138 23.57 15.72 -7.11
N GLN A 139 24.45 15.84 -6.11
CA GLN A 139 25.66 15.03 -5.98
C GLN A 139 25.35 13.54 -5.76
N HIS A 140 24.30 13.26 -4.98
CA HIS A 140 23.79 11.93 -4.63
C HIS A 140 22.34 11.82 -5.13
N PRO A 141 22.12 11.43 -6.41
CA PRO A 141 20.80 11.47 -7.04
C PRO A 141 19.74 10.62 -6.32
N LEU A 142 20.08 9.40 -5.92
CA LEU A 142 19.15 8.51 -5.22
C LEU A 142 18.75 9.07 -3.85
N LEU A 143 19.72 9.54 -3.06
CA LEU A 143 19.43 10.19 -1.78
C LEU A 143 18.57 11.44 -1.98
N SER A 144 18.86 12.25 -3.01
CA SER A 144 18.04 13.42 -3.34
C SER A 144 16.61 13.02 -3.71
N ALA A 145 16.42 12.05 -4.60
CA ALA A 145 15.10 11.58 -5.03
C ALA A 145 14.29 10.96 -3.88
N THR A 146 14.96 10.22 -2.99
CA THR A 146 14.34 9.51 -1.88
C THR A 146 14.05 10.43 -0.70
N MET A 147 15.06 11.12 -0.17
CA MET A 147 14.94 11.94 1.03
C MET A 147 14.43 13.34 0.70
N TRP A 148 15.09 14.09 -0.19
CA TRP A 148 14.69 15.47 -0.49
C TRP A 148 13.37 15.53 -1.26
N GLY A 149 13.21 14.64 -2.24
CA GLY A 149 11.95 14.44 -2.95
C GLY A 149 10.84 13.95 -2.01
N GLY A 150 11.15 12.99 -1.13
CA GLY A 150 10.20 12.47 -0.13
C GLY A 150 9.71 13.55 0.83
N ALA A 151 10.61 14.36 1.37
CA ALA A 151 10.25 15.51 2.20
C ALA A 151 9.38 16.52 1.43
N GLY A 152 9.64 16.73 0.14
CA GLY A 152 8.81 17.56 -0.73
C GLY A 152 7.39 17.03 -0.90
N MET A 153 7.20 15.71 -0.97
CA MET A 153 5.87 15.10 -1.04
C MET A 153 5.15 15.12 0.30
N CYS A 154 5.87 14.85 1.40
CA CYS A 154 5.34 15.01 2.76
C CYS A 154 4.89 16.46 3.03
N ALA A 155 5.64 17.45 2.54
CA ALA A 155 5.25 18.86 2.65
C ALA A 155 3.96 19.16 1.89
N ARG A 156 3.76 18.58 0.70
CA ARG A 156 2.49 18.69 -0.04
C ARG A 156 1.36 18.01 0.73
N SER A 157 1.59 16.81 1.24
CA SER A 157 0.62 16.08 2.07
C SER A 157 0.14 16.92 3.25
N PHE A 158 1.08 17.58 3.93
CA PHE A 158 0.79 18.48 5.04
C PHE A 158 0.01 19.73 4.59
N VAL A 159 0.52 20.47 3.61
CA VAL A 159 -0.07 21.77 3.18
C VAL A 159 -1.44 21.60 2.54
N TYR A 160 -1.66 20.52 1.81
CA TYR A 160 -2.92 20.27 1.11
C TYR A 160 -3.86 19.33 1.89
N GLU A 161 -3.48 18.95 3.11
CA GLU A 161 -4.28 18.11 4.02
C GLU A 161 -4.77 16.82 3.36
N LYS A 162 -3.87 16.16 2.63
CA LYS A 162 -4.12 14.88 1.96
C LYS A 162 -3.12 13.86 2.48
N SER A 163 -3.54 12.62 2.67
CA SER A 163 -2.61 11.53 2.95
C SER A 163 -1.60 11.35 1.79
N TYR A 164 -0.51 10.63 2.02
CA TYR A 164 0.53 10.39 1.04
C TYR A 164 0.85 8.90 0.92
N THR A 165 0.78 8.39 -0.32
CA THR A 165 1.26 7.05 -0.68
C THR A 165 2.66 7.20 -1.27
N PRO A 166 3.72 6.94 -0.49
CA PRO A 166 5.10 7.08 -0.97
C PRO A 166 5.47 6.01 -1.98
N HIS A 167 6.38 6.36 -2.89
CA HIS A 167 7.13 5.36 -3.65
C HIS A 167 7.76 4.29 -2.72
N PRO A 168 7.83 3.00 -3.08
CA PRO A 168 8.28 1.98 -2.15
C PRO A 168 9.71 2.18 -1.61
N LEU A 169 10.63 2.73 -2.40
CA LEU A 169 11.98 3.08 -1.91
C LEU A 169 11.95 4.20 -0.85
N ARG A 170 11.01 5.15 -0.96
CA ARG A 170 10.80 6.18 0.06
C ARG A 170 10.15 5.61 1.31
N LYS A 171 9.15 4.72 1.14
CA LYS A 171 8.51 4.00 2.24
C LYS A 171 9.55 3.28 3.09
N ARG A 172 10.45 2.53 2.46
CA ARG A 172 11.58 1.85 3.11
C ARG A 172 12.52 2.82 3.81
N PHE A 173 12.89 3.93 3.17
CA PHE A 173 13.71 4.97 3.81
C PHE A 173 13.03 5.59 5.04
N PHE A 174 11.72 5.88 5.00
CA PHE A 174 11.00 6.41 6.15
C PHE A 174 11.04 5.44 7.34
N VAL A 175 10.80 4.15 7.08
CA VAL A 175 10.91 3.10 8.09
C VAL A 175 12.34 3.03 8.64
N ASN A 176 13.35 2.98 7.77
CA ASN A 176 14.76 2.86 8.17
C ASN A 176 15.27 4.08 8.94
N SER A 177 14.75 5.28 8.65
CA SER A 177 15.12 6.53 9.32
C SER A 177 14.35 6.79 10.61
N GLY A 178 13.33 5.98 10.92
CA GLY A 178 12.42 6.23 12.04
C GLY A 178 11.47 7.40 11.82
N PHE A 179 11.36 7.89 10.58
CA PHE A 179 10.44 8.96 10.23
C PHE A 179 9.02 8.41 10.03
N MET A 180 8.05 8.97 10.75
CA MET A 180 6.64 8.61 10.62
C MET A 180 5.86 9.73 9.92
N LEU A 181 4.96 9.34 9.01
CA LEU A 181 4.10 10.30 8.33
C LEU A 181 3.09 10.92 9.32
N PRO A 182 2.87 12.24 9.28
CA PRO A 182 2.14 12.96 10.33
C PRO A 182 0.61 12.79 10.34
N ALA A 183 0.02 11.93 9.50
CA ALA A 183 -1.43 11.84 9.34
C ALA A 183 -2.00 10.46 9.66
N GLY A 184 -3.07 10.43 10.46
CA GLY A 184 -3.94 9.26 10.55
C GLY A 184 -4.70 9.08 9.22
N ASP A 185 -4.30 8.07 8.46
CA ASP A 185 -4.99 7.68 7.23
C ASP A 185 -5.93 6.50 7.49
N ALA A 186 -7.21 6.68 7.19
CA ALA A 186 -8.25 5.67 7.37
C ALA A 186 -7.99 4.41 6.53
N LEU A 187 -7.50 4.59 5.29
CA LEU A 187 -7.20 3.46 4.42
C LEU A 187 -5.98 2.69 4.94
N HIS A 188 -4.92 3.39 5.35
CA HIS A 188 -3.76 2.75 5.99
C HIS A 188 -4.17 1.93 7.23
N GLN A 189 -4.98 2.50 8.13
CA GLN A 189 -5.52 1.77 9.29
C GLN A 189 -6.30 0.52 8.88
N LEU A 190 -7.13 0.63 7.83
CA LEU A 190 -7.88 -0.51 7.31
C LEU A 190 -6.96 -1.57 6.69
N THR A 191 -5.98 -1.19 5.88
CA THR A 191 -5.07 -2.14 5.23
C THR A 191 -4.19 -2.87 6.24
N SER A 192 -3.73 -2.18 7.28
CA SER A 192 -2.98 -2.80 8.38
C SER A 192 -3.87 -3.79 9.14
N PHE A 193 -5.11 -3.41 9.45
CA PHE A 193 -6.10 -4.30 10.05
C PHE A 193 -6.36 -5.56 9.19
N LEU A 194 -6.56 -5.40 7.88
CA LEU A 194 -6.78 -6.52 6.97
C LEU A 194 -5.58 -7.48 6.95
N ASN A 195 -4.35 -6.94 6.88
CA ASN A 195 -3.14 -7.74 6.89
C ASN A 195 -3.01 -8.53 8.21
N ASP A 196 -3.24 -7.89 9.35
CA ASP A 196 -3.19 -8.54 10.67
C ASP A 196 -4.20 -9.69 10.78
N GLU A 197 -5.43 -9.47 10.33
CA GLU A 197 -6.47 -10.51 10.35
C GLU A 197 -6.19 -11.64 9.35
N GLN A 198 -5.67 -11.34 8.16
CA GLN A 198 -5.25 -12.36 7.19
C GLN A 198 -4.08 -13.21 7.71
N MET A 199 -3.11 -12.61 8.40
CA MET A 199 -2.03 -13.34 9.06
C MET A 199 -2.56 -14.25 10.18
N LYS A 200 -3.58 -13.82 10.93
CA LYS A 200 -4.23 -14.69 11.93
C LYS A 200 -4.93 -15.88 11.29
N VAL A 201 -5.63 -15.66 10.18
CA VAL A 201 -6.33 -16.73 9.44
C VAL A 201 -5.35 -17.72 8.79
N SER A 202 -4.18 -17.28 8.36
CA SER A 202 -3.17 -18.15 7.73
C SER A 202 -2.39 -19.02 8.73
N LYS A 203 -2.49 -18.72 10.03
CA LYS A 203 -1.89 -19.47 11.15
C LYS A 203 -2.73 -20.67 11.54
N LYS A 204 -2.17 -21.88 11.44
CA LYS A 204 -2.73 -23.09 12.07
C LYS A 204 -2.02 -23.37 13.40
N VAL A 205 -2.77 -23.42 14.49
CA VAL A 205 -2.23 -23.76 15.81
C VAL A 205 -2.40 -25.25 16.07
N TYR A 206 -1.31 -25.96 16.37
CA TYR A 206 -1.26 -27.38 16.73
C TYR A 206 -0.61 -27.51 18.11
N GLY A 207 -1.42 -27.56 19.18
CA GLY A 207 -0.90 -27.64 20.55
C GLY A 207 -0.14 -26.35 20.93
N THR A 208 1.13 -26.47 21.34
CA THR A 208 2.03 -25.32 21.58
C THR A 208 2.70 -24.78 20.31
N ASP A 209 2.62 -25.53 19.21
CA ASP A 209 3.28 -25.18 17.95
C ASP A 209 2.31 -24.45 17.03
N SER A 210 2.81 -23.48 16.28
CA SER A 210 2.04 -22.83 15.22
C SER A 210 2.69 -23.08 13.87
N LEU A 211 1.93 -23.71 12.97
CA LEU A 211 2.30 -23.88 11.56
C LEU A 211 1.59 -22.82 10.75
N TYR A 212 2.35 -21.93 10.11
CA TYR A 212 1.80 -21.00 9.13
C TYR A 212 1.64 -21.73 7.80
N SER A 213 0.44 -21.67 7.22
CA SER A 213 0.36 -21.89 5.77
C SER A 213 1.17 -20.77 5.11
N LEU A 214 1.97 -21.10 4.09
CA LEU A 214 2.87 -20.14 3.44
C LEU A 214 2.06 -18.93 2.96
N PHE A 215 2.14 -17.84 3.73
CA PHE A 215 1.40 -16.60 3.54
C PHE A 215 2.19 -15.73 2.57
N VAL A 216 1.51 -15.21 1.54
CA VAL A 216 2.10 -14.21 0.67
C VAL A 216 1.66 -12.85 1.20
N ASN A 217 2.62 -11.99 1.52
CA ASN A 217 2.39 -10.63 2.01
C ASN A 217 1.92 -9.70 0.87
N MET A 218 0.76 -10.01 0.30
CA MET A 218 0.11 -9.23 -0.76
C MET A 218 -1.14 -8.53 -0.22
N PRO A 219 -1.38 -7.25 -0.56
CA PRO A 219 -2.59 -6.57 -0.11
C PRO A 219 -3.85 -7.21 -0.73
N ALA A 220 -4.92 -7.26 0.06
CA ALA A 220 -6.16 -7.97 -0.30
C ALA A 220 -6.82 -7.45 -1.59
N ILE A 221 -6.71 -6.16 -1.89
CA ILE A 221 -7.29 -5.54 -3.09
C ILE A 221 -6.59 -5.99 -4.39
N PRO A 222 -5.25 -5.87 -4.52
CA PRO A 222 -4.48 -6.45 -5.61
C PRO A 222 -4.78 -7.92 -5.87
N ILE A 223 -4.93 -8.75 -4.82
CA ILE A 223 -5.31 -10.16 -4.96
C ILE A 223 -6.62 -10.28 -5.76
N ARG A 224 -7.65 -9.51 -5.41
CA ARG A 224 -8.95 -9.54 -6.10
C ARG A 224 -8.86 -9.03 -7.53
N VAL A 225 -8.12 -7.95 -7.77
CA VAL A 225 -7.89 -7.43 -9.13
C VAL A 225 -7.20 -8.48 -10.00
N ILE A 226 -6.18 -9.17 -9.47
CA ILE A 226 -5.44 -10.22 -10.18
C ILE A 226 -6.33 -11.45 -10.44
N GLN A 227 -7.22 -11.82 -9.51
CA GLN A 227 -8.17 -12.93 -9.69
C GLN A 227 -9.06 -12.70 -10.93
N GLU A 228 -9.58 -11.49 -11.10
CA GLU A 228 -10.50 -11.14 -12.20
C GLU A 228 -9.77 -10.72 -13.50
N SER A 229 -8.48 -10.40 -13.43
CA SER A 229 -7.68 -10.04 -14.61
C SER A 229 -7.10 -11.26 -15.32
N SER A 230 -6.95 -11.22 -16.64
CA SER A 230 -6.29 -12.30 -17.43
C SER A 230 -4.97 -11.87 -18.07
N SER A 231 -4.64 -10.58 -18.05
CA SER A 231 -3.40 -10.02 -18.62
C SER A 231 -3.01 -8.72 -17.91
N PRO A 232 -1.76 -8.23 -18.06
CA PRO A 232 -1.32 -6.99 -17.43
C PRO A 232 -2.19 -5.78 -17.80
N SER A 233 -2.55 -5.65 -19.08
CA SER A 233 -3.33 -4.51 -19.58
C SER A 233 -4.73 -4.39 -18.98
N GLN A 234 -5.27 -5.49 -18.44
CA GLN A 234 -6.58 -5.52 -17.79
C GLN A 234 -6.54 -5.04 -16.34
N LEU A 235 -5.38 -5.04 -15.66
CA LEU A 235 -5.30 -4.76 -14.21
C LEU A 235 -5.93 -3.41 -13.83
N ILE A 236 -5.65 -2.35 -14.59
CA ILE A 236 -6.22 -1.02 -14.33
C ILE A 236 -7.72 -0.98 -14.64
N GLY A 237 -8.14 -1.57 -15.76
CA GLY A 237 -9.55 -1.61 -16.16
C GLY A 237 -10.43 -2.36 -15.15
N VAL A 238 -9.97 -3.51 -14.69
CA VAL A 238 -10.63 -4.31 -13.65
C VAL A 238 -10.68 -3.52 -12.33
N ALA A 239 -9.57 -2.93 -11.90
CA ALA A 239 -9.56 -2.11 -10.68
C ALA A 239 -10.57 -0.94 -10.74
N LEU A 240 -10.70 -0.29 -11.91
CA LEU A 240 -11.68 0.78 -12.12
C LEU A 240 -13.13 0.26 -12.04
N GLN A 241 -13.41 -0.93 -12.58
CA GLN A 241 -14.74 -1.57 -12.48
C GLN A 241 -15.07 -1.92 -11.02
N MET A 242 -14.11 -2.48 -10.29
CA MET A 242 -14.27 -2.85 -8.88
C MET A 242 -14.59 -1.65 -7.98
N ARG A 243 -14.31 -0.40 -8.38
CA ARG A 243 -14.71 0.80 -7.61
C ARG A 243 -16.21 0.82 -7.31
N GLN A 244 -17.04 0.24 -8.17
CA GLN A 244 -18.48 0.16 -7.98
C GLN A 244 -18.84 -0.90 -6.94
N ASP A 245 -18.20 -2.07 -6.99
CA ASP A 245 -18.37 -3.14 -5.99
C ASP A 245 -17.93 -2.70 -4.58
N PHE A 246 -16.92 -1.82 -4.51
CA PHE A 246 -16.37 -1.27 -3.28
C PHE A 246 -16.95 0.09 -2.87
N GLU A 247 -18.01 0.58 -3.53
CA GLU A 247 -18.60 1.90 -3.27
C GLU A 247 -18.92 2.12 -1.78
N LYS A 248 -19.62 1.16 -1.16
CA LYS A 248 -19.99 1.25 0.28
C LYS A 248 -18.77 1.26 1.20
N LEU A 249 -17.69 0.55 0.84
CA LEU A 249 -16.45 0.57 1.61
C LEU A 249 -15.74 1.92 1.45
N ARG A 250 -15.75 2.50 0.25
CA ARG A 250 -15.21 3.84 -0.01
C ARG A 250 -15.97 4.92 0.76
N GLU A 251 -17.30 4.86 0.76
CA GLU A 251 -18.11 5.79 1.55
C GLU A 251 -17.79 5.68 3.04
N TRP A 252 -17.67 4.46 3.54
CA TRP A 252 -17.28 4.22 4.94
C TRP A 252 -15.88 4.76 5.25
N LEU A 253 -14.90 4.53 4.37
CA LEU A 253 -13.54 5.06 4.52
C LEU A 253 -13.50 6.58 4.46
N LYS A 254 -14.31 7.21 3.61
CA LYS A 254 -14.46 8.67 3.52
C LYS A 254 -15.00 9.25 4.82
N LEU A 255 -16.03 8.63 5.41
CA LEU A 255 -16.57 9.09 6.69
C LEU A 255 -15.58 8.86 7.83
N PHE A 256 -14.85 7.74 7.82
CA PHE A 256 -13.80 7.49 8.81
C PHE A 256 -12.65 8.50 8.68
N GLN A 257 -12.24 8.84 7.47
CA GLN A 257 -11.22 9.87 7.23
C GLN A 257 -11.69 11.25 7.70
N ASN A 258 -12.95 11.64 7.44
CA ASN A 258 -13.49 12.90 7.95
C ASN A 258 -13.46 12.95 9.48
N ALA A 259 -13.82 11.85 10.15
CA ALA A 259 -13.77 11.77 11.60
C ALA A 259 -12.34 11.92 12.15
N LEU A 260 -11.32 11.38 11.45
CA LEU A 260 -9.91 11.57 11.79
C LEU A 260 -9.47 13.02 11.57
N SER A 261 -9.85 13.63 10.45
CA SER A 261 -9.47 15.01 10.10
C SER A 261 -10.14 16.06 11.00
N GLU A 262 -11.32 15.77 11.54
CA GLU A 262 -12.06 16.65 12.45
C GLU A 262 -11.76 16.38 13.93
N ASP A 263 -10.82 15.48 14.25
CA ASP A 263 -10.51 15.00 15.60
C ASP A 263 -11.77 14.54 16.38
N ASN A 264 -12.77 13.99 15.67
CA ASN A 264 -14.00 13.51 16.27
C ASN A 264 -13.78 12.14 16.92
N LEU A 265 -13.22 12.15 18.13
CA LEU A 265 -12.83 10.95 18.89
C LEU A 265 -13.96 9.94 19.06
N LYS A 266 -15.21 10.41 19.17
CA LYS A 266 -16.39 9.55 19.33
C LYS A 266 -16.65 8.74 18.06
N GLU A 267 -16.65 9.39 16.90
CA GLU A 267 -16.86 8.69 15.63
C GLU A 267 -15.66 7.81 15.26
N VAL A 268 -14.43 8.28 15.52
CA VAL A 268 -13.22 7.45 15.36
C VAL A 268 -13.32 6.17 16.20
N ALA A 269 -13.76 6.27 17.47
CA ALA A 269 -13.98 5.10 18.32
C ALA A 269 -15.10 4.19 17.78
N ASN A 270 -16.15 4.74 17.17
CA ASN A 270 -17.20 3.94 16.53
C ASN A 270 -16.64 3.12 15.36
N TYR A 271 -15.85 3.73 14.47
CA TYR A 271 -15.23 3.02 13.35
C TYR A 271 -14.27 1.92 13.81
N ARG A 272 -13.45 2.20 14.82
CA ARG A 272 -12.57 1.18 15.44
C ARG A 272 -13.36 0.02 16.05
N LYS A 273 -14.45 0.30 16.77
CA LYS A 273 -15.36 -0.75 17.28
C LYS A 273 -15.98 -1.60 16.17
N GLN A 274 -16.20 -1.05 14.97
CA GLN A 274 -16.66 -1.86 13.84
C GLN A 274 -15.58 -2.84 13.38
N LEU A 275 -14.31 -2.42 13.34
CA LEU A 275 -13.17 -3.29 13.04
C LEU A 275 -12.97 -4.35 14.14
N ASP A 276 -13.08 -3.97 15.42
CA ASP A 276 -13.02 -4.91 16.54
C ASP A 276 -14.09 -5.99 16.43
N SER A 277 -15.32 -5.61 16.07
CA SER A 277 -16.43 -6.55 15.82
C SER A 277 -16.17 -7.52 14.66
N VAL A 278 -15.41 -7.10 13.63
CA VAL A 278 -14.94 -7.99 12.56
C VAL A 278 -13.86 -8.94 13.10
N SER A 279 -12.89 -8.43 13.87
CA SER A 279 -11.83 -9.24 14.48
C SER A 279 -12.40 -10.31 15.43
N GLU A 280 -13.37 -9.97 16.29
CA GLU A 280 -14.09 -10.94 17.13
C GLU A 280 -14.76 -12.04 16.31
N TYR A 281 -15.38 -11.67 15.18
CA TYR A 281 -15.99 -12.63 14.27
C TYR A 281 -14.95 -13.55 13.63
N VAL A 282 -13.82 -13.00 13.18
CA VAL A 282 -12.70 -13.77 12.63
C VAL A 282 -12.16 -14.76 13.65
N ASN A 283 -11.87 -14.31 14.87
CA ASN A 283 -11.39 -15.16 15.97
C ASN A 283 -12.35 -16.30 16.29
N SER A 284 -13.67 -16.03 16.26
CA SER A 284 -14.70 -17.06 16.48
C SER A 284 -14.73 -18.11 15.37
N LYS A 285 -14.47 -17.70 14.12
CA LYS A 285 -14.48 -18.55 12.92
C LYS A 285 -13.28 -19.48 12.85
N ILE A 286 -12.09 -18.99 13.22
CA ILE A 286 -10.84 -19.77 13.18
C ILE A 286 -10.61 -20.62 14.43
N GLY A 287 -11.56 -20.67 15.36
CA GLY A 287 -11.47 -21.52 16.55
C GLY A 287 -10.50 -21.04 17.64
N LEU A 288 -10.03 -19.78 17.56
CA LEU A 288 -9.30 -19.14 18.66
C LEU A 288 -10.23 -18.67 19.79
N GLY A 289 -11.55 -18.79 19.59
CA GLY A 289 -12.56 -18.61 20.62
C GLY A 289 -12.67 -19.83 21.53
N SER A 290 -12.05 -19.73 22.71
CA SER A 290 -12.05 -20.65 23.86
C SER A 290 -11.01 -21.79 23.82
N ALA A 291 -10.09 -21.75 24.80
CA ALA A 291 -8.99 -22.68 25.01
C ALA A 291 -9.40 -24.17 25.23
N ASN A 292 -10.70 -24.48 25.25
CA ASN A 292 -11.20 -25.79 25.66
C ASN A 292 -11.74 -26.67 24.54
N LYS A 293 -11.84 -26.23 23.28
CA LYS A 293 -12.30 -27.07 22.15
C LYS A 293 -11.68 -26.63 20.81
N PRO A 294 -10.55 -27.23 20.37
CA PRO A 294 -10.00 -26.94 19.05
C PRO A 294 -10.93 -27.49 17.97
N VAL A 295 -11.37 -26.64 17.05
CA VAL A 295 -12.08 -27.05 15.83
C VAL A 295 -11.08 -26.98 14.70
N SER A 296 -10.67 -28.13 14.15
CA SER A 296 -9.79 -28.20 12.99
C SER A 296 -10.54 -27.74 11.73
N MET A 297 -9.91 -26.86 10.94
CA MET A 297 -10.39 -26.51 9.60
C MET A 297 -9.58 -27.25 8.53
N GLU A 298 -10.27 -28.02 7.70
CA GLU A 298 -9.86 -28.39 6.34
C GLU A 298 -10.55 -27.45 5.34
N ALA A 299 -9.77 -26.85 4.44
CA ALA A 299 -10.26 -25.91 3.45
C ALA A 299 -10.73 -26.65 2.19
N GLY A 300 -12.02 -26.53 1.86
CA GLY A 300 -12.63 -26.98 0.61
C GLY A 300 -13.76 -26.03 0.22
N VAL A 301 -13.91 -25.81 -1.09
CA VAL A 301 -14.86 -24.88 -1.72
C VAL A 301 -16.30 -25.28 -1.40
N GLY A 302 -17.05 -24.43 -0.69
CA GLY A 302 -18.51 -24.57 -0.57
C GLY A 302 -19.07 -24.33 0.83
N ILE A 303 -19.92 -23.32 0.95
CA ILE A 303 -20.92 -23.02 1.99
C ILE A 303 -20.74 -23.76 3.33
N PHE A 304 -20.17 -23.04 4.32
CA PHE A 304 -20.01 -23.53 5.69
C PHE A 304 -21.34 -23.57 6.45
N LYS A 305 -21.75 -24.76 6.88
CA LYS A 305 -22.66 -24.93 8.02
C LYS A 305 -21.87 -25.50 9.19
N MET A 306 -21.55 -24.64 10.16
CA MET A 306 -21.12 -25.08 11.50
C MET A 306 -21.87 -24.27 12.55
N VAL A 307 -22.44 -25.00 13.51
CA VAL A 307 -23.17 -24.47 14.66
C VAL A 307 -22.13 -24.04 15.69
N THR A 308 -21.96 -22.74 15.86
CA THR A 308 -21.12 -22.15 16.92
C THR A 308 -22.01 -21.36 17.88
N GLN A 309 -21.72 -21.43 19.18
CA GLN A 309 -22.21 -20.47 20.17
C GLN A 309 -21.47 -19.12 20.00
N ALA A 310 -21.47 -18.57 18.79
CA ALA A 310 -21.08 -17.20 18.55
C ALA A 310 -22.24 -16.28 18.98
N ASN A 311 -21.94 -15.09 19.50
CA ASN A 311 -22.97 -14.09 19.80
C ASN A 311 -23.83 -13.87 18.53
N PRO A 312 -25.10 -14.31 18.50
CA PRO A 312 -25.86 -14.42 17.25
C PRO A 312 -26.07 -13.05 16.60
N VAL A 313 -26.11 -11.98 17.41
CA VAL A 313 -26.19 -10.60 16.95
C VAL A 313 -24.91 -10.17 16.21
N ASN A 314 -23.73 -10.57 16.68
CA ASN A 314 -22.46 -10.24 16.04
C ASN A 314 -22.28 -11.02 14.73
N THR A 315 -22.68 -12.30 14.71
CA THR A 315 -22.67 -13.15 13.50
C THR A 315 -23.56 -12.58 12.40
N LEU A 316 -24.77 -12.12 12.73
CA LEU A 316 -25.69 -11.50 11.76
C LEU A 316 -25.17 -10.14 11.26
N LYS A 317 -24.66 -9.29 12.14
CA LYS A 317 -24.10 -7.97 11.75
C LYS A 317 -22.91 -8.07 10.80
N ASN A 318 -22.13 -9.15 10.90
CA ASN A 318 -20.94 -9.40 10.08
C ASN A 318 -21.24 -9.98 8.68
N GLN A 319 -22.51 -10.29 8.39
CA GLN A 319 -22.96 -10.80 7.09
C GLN A 319 -23.48 -9.72 6.14
N PHE A 320 -23.50 -8.44 6.55
CA PHE A 320 -24.03 -7.35 5.73
C PHE A 320 -23.09 -6.14 5.63
N GLY A 321 -23.23 -5.40 4.52
CA GLY A 321 -22.56 -4.13 4.29
C GLY A 321 -21.04 -4.22 4.34
N VAL A 322 -20.40 -3.18 4.89
CA VAL A 322 -18.94 -3.06 4.97
C VAL A 322 -18.30 -4.25 5.67
N ARG A 323 -18.89 -4.74 6.78
CA ARG A 323 -18.34 -5.89 7.51
C ARG A 323 -18.28 -7.16 6.66
N ALA A 324 -19.30 -7.40 5.83
CA ALA A 324 -19.28 -8.53 4.90
C ALA A 324 -18.16 -8.40 3.87
N THR A 325 -17.95 -7.19 3.33
CA THR A 325 -16.83 -6.89 2.43
C THR A 325 -15.50 -7.15 3.13
N LEU A 326 -15.31 -6.67 4.37
CA LEU A 326 -14.08 -6.90 5.14
C LEU A 326 -13.85 -8.40 5.41
N ASN A 327 -14.88 -9.13 5.84
CA ASN A 327 -14.79 -10.57 6.03
C ASN A 327 -14.43 -11.29 4.72
N SER A 328 -14.99 -10.88 3.58
CA SER A 328 -14.63 -11.45 2.27
C SER A 328 -13.18 -11.19 1.88
N LEU A 329 -12.61 -10.04 2.28
CA LEU A 329 -11.19 -9.74 2.05
C LEU A 329 -10.30 -10.57 2.98
N ILE A 330 -10.68 -10.70 4.25
CA ILE A 330 -9.90 -11.45 5.27
C ILE A 330 -9.88 -12.95 4.98
N PHE A 331 -11.03 -13.54 4.66
CA PHE A 331 -11.16 -14.97 4.33
C PHE A 331 -10.91 -15.27 2.85
N GLY A 332 -10.45 -14.27 2.08
CA GLY A 332 -10.11 -14.42 0.67
C GLY A 332 -8.88 -15.32 0.45
N SER A 333 -8.35 -15.30 -0.78
CA SER A 333 -7.11 -16.02 -1.08
C SER A 333 -5.94 -15.49 -0.25
N ASN A 334 -4.99 -16.37 0.07
CA ASN A 334 -3.73 -16.03 0.73
C ASN A 334 -2.64 -15.51 -0.23
N GLY A 335 -3.01 -15.19 -1.47
CA GLY A 335 -2.15 -14.58 -2.49
C GLY A 335 -1.24 -15.54 -3.24
N LYS A 336 -1.13 -16.82 -2.84
CA LYS A 336 -0.18 -17.77 -3.43
C LYS A 336 -0.44 -18.08 -4.89
N GLN A 337 -1.70 -18.21 -5.29
CA GLN A 337 -2.05 -18.44 -6.69
C GLN A 337 -1.97 -17.14 -7.50
N GLU A 338 -2.32 -16.02 -6.86
CA GLU A 338 -2.37 -14.71 -7.47
C GLU A 338 -0.98 -14.17 -7.77
N ILE A 339 0.01 -14.33 -6.89
CA ILE A 339 1.40 -13.92 -7.19
C ILE A 339 1.96 -14.71 -8.39
N LYS A 340 1.65 -16.01 -8.48
CA LYS A 340 2.03 -16.86 -9.61
C LYS A 340 1.34 -16.44 -10.90
N LYS A 341 0.05 -16.14 -10.81
CA LYS A 341 -0.74 -15.64 -11.92
C LYS A 341 -0.19 -14.31 -12.41
N PHE A 342 0.12 -13.38 -11.49
CA PHE A 342 0.73 -12.08 -11.78
C PHE A 342 2.08 -12.24 -12.48
N ILE A 343 2.99 -13.06 -11.95
CA ILE A 343 4.28 -13.36 -12.59
C ILE A 343 4.09 -13.92 -14.00
N ASN A 344 3.09 -14.81 -14.18
CA ASN A 344 2.77 -15.38 -15.48
C ASN A 344 2.18 -14.34 -16.46
N MET A 345 1.41 -13.35 -15.97
CA MET A 345 0.90 -12.24 -16.79
C MET A 345 2.03 -11.43 -17.42
N PHE A 346 3.18 -11.32 -16.75
CA PHE A 346 4.37 -10.62 -17.24
C PHE A 346 5.43 -11.56 -17.86
N GLU A 347 5.04 -12.80 -18.18
CA GLU A 347 5.89 -13.81 -18.82
C GLU A 347 7.16 -14.17 -18.01
N GLN A 348 7.16 -13.94 -16.70
CA GLN A 348 8.30 -14.19 -15.81
C GLN A 348 8.25 -15.58 -15.13
N ARG A 349 7.43 -16.51 -15.64
CA ARG A 349 7.28 -17.83 -15.04
C ARG A 349 8.57 -18.65 -15.22
N GLY A 350 9.21 -19.01 -14.10
CA GLY A 350 10.44 -19.81 -14.10
C GLY A 350 11.71 -19.00 -14.41
N THR A 351 11.61 -17.67 -14.50
CA THR A 351 12.77 -16.78 -14.62
C THR A 351 13.29 -16.37 -13.25
N ALA A 352 14.54 -15.89 -13.18
CA ALA A 352 15.11 -15.35 -11.94
C ALA A 352 14.25 -14.21 -11.35
N VAL A 353 13.72 -13.33 -12.21
CA VAL A 353 12.81 -12.25 -11.84
C VAL A 353 11.54 -12.79 -11.17
N GLY A 354 10.91 -13.81 -11.75
CA GLY A 354 9.74 -14.44 -11.15
C GLY A 354 10.03 -15.01 -9.77
N TYR A 355 11.17 -15.70 -9.60
CA TYR A 355 11.59 -16.22 -8.30
C TYR A 355 11.87 -15.11 -7.28
N ASP A 356 12.52 -14.02 -7.69
CA ASP A 356 12.82 -12.88 -6.82
C ASP A 356 11.53 -12.20 -6.33
N ILE A 357 10.53 -12.05 -7.20
CA ILE A 357 9.21 -11.52 -6.82
C ILE A 357 8.51 -12.48 -5.85
N GLU A 358 8.44 -13.78 -6.15
CA GLU A 358 7.81 -14.74 -5.21
C GLU A 358 8.50 -14.71 -3.85
N GLN A 359 9.83 -14.71 -3.82
CA GLN A 359 10.60 -14.64 -2.58
C GLN A 359 10.36 -13.33 -1.83
N HIS A 360 10.33 -12.20 -2.53
CA HIS A 360 10.12 -10.89 -1.95
C HIS A 360 8.78 -10.80 -1.19
N PHE A 361 7.71 -11.38 -1.75
CA PHE A 361 6.39 -11.40 -1.13
C PHE A 361 6.16 -12.58 -0.17
N THR A 362 7.09 -13.54 -0.05
CA THR A 362 6.94 -14.71 0.85
C THR A 362 7.94 -14.74 2.01
N LYS A 363 9.12 -14.13 1.87
CA LYS A 363 10.17 -14.11 2.92
C LYS A 363 9.93 -13.06 4.00
N ASN A 364 9.06 -12.08 3.75
CA ASN A 364 8.75 -11.00 4.69
C ASN A 364 7.43 -11.24 5.44
N ALA A 365 7.14 -12.51 5.79
CA ALA A 365 5.99 -12.91 6.61
C ALA A 365 6.43 -13.21 8.05
#